data_AF-A0A918YV64-F1
#
_entry.id   AF-A0A918YV64-F1
#
_cell.length_a   1.000
_cell.length_b   1.000
_cell.length_c   1.000
_cell.angle_alpha   90.00
_cell.angle_beta   90.00
_cell.angle_gamma   90.00
#
_symmetry.space_group_name_H-M   'P 1'
#
loop_
_entity.id
_entity.type
_entity.pdbx_description
1 polymer ?
#
loop_
_entity_poly.entity_id
_entity_poly.type
_entity_poly.pdbx_seq_one_letter_code
_entity_poly.pdbx_strand_id
1 'polypeptide(L)'
;METDVGRAPDRRRHARHAERGRLMRDEEADTVLCHVCGRAFRSLGSHVRAHGLTAAEYREEFGLLRTRALSARDLSRARSTAQRIVYEASAQVRADLAVGHAMARDGGLSREARRSFVQGGASAEFVREQAERLASGRRSQAAAAAARLEARVRSLGYPDTAAAVRGLYVVAELSMEATARALGIGNDQMRQLLGTCQVRVRAVGENSPAGRRARVALNDLAAAQRVGAQDIVSWMRERRSQGATLAELAACTGRSIPWVMSRTRPPATVGR
;
A
#
# COMPACT_ATOMS: atom_id res chain seq x y z
N MET A 1 -5.43 -52.64 45.52
CA MET A 1 -5.87 -51.28 45.13
C MET A 1 -4.65 -50.58 44.57
N GLU A 2 -4.52 -50.54 43.26
CA GLU A 2 -3.85 -49.45 42.52
C GLU A 2 -4.11 -49.74 41.04
N THR A 3 -5.12 -49.06 40.52
CA THR A 3 -5.55 -49.09 39.15
C THR A 3 -4.53 -48.36 38.29
N ASP A 4 -3.81 -49.11 37.46
CA ASP A 4 -3.02 -48.58 36.35
C ASP A 4 -3.99 -47.95 35.33
N VAL A 5 -4.09 -46.63 35.37
CA VAL A 5 -4.97 -45.85 34.50
C VAL A 5 -4.32 -45.78 33.13
N GLY A 6 -4.94 -46.50 32.18
CA GLY A 6 -4.52 -46.62 30.79
C GLY A 6 -4.08 -45.30 30.16
N ARG A 7 -2.80 -45.26 29.80
CA ARG A 7 -2.18 -44.24 28.96
C ARG A 7 -2.89 -44.20 27.61
N ALA A 8 -3.59 -43.10 27.32
CA ALA A 8 -4.25 -42.84 26.05
C ALA A 8 -3.26 -43.01 24.87
N PRO A 9 -3.67 -43.64 23.75
CA PRO A 9 -2.77 -43.88 22.64
C PRO A 9 -2.31 -42.57 22.00
N ASP A 10 -1.01 -42.53 21.76
CA ASP A 10 -0.25 -41.49 21.07
C ASP A 10 -0.97 -41.00 19.80
N ARG A 11 -1.26 -39.70 19.75
CA ARG A 11 -1.83 -39.00 18.59
C ARG A 11 -0.77 -38.98 17.48
N ARG A 12 -0.67 -40.10 16.76
CA ARG A 12 0.27 -40.34 15.65
C ARG A 12 0.33 -39.12 14.74
N ARG A 13 1.46 -38.40 14.77
CA ARG A 13 1.83 -37.39 13.78
C ARG A 13 2.06 -38.10 12.44
N HIS A 14 0.99 -38.33 11.69
CA HIS A 14 1.09 -38.76 10.31
C HIS A 14 1.85 -37.69 9.53
N ALA A 15 2.79 -38.12 8.68
CA ALA A 15 3.41 -37.23 7.69
C ALA A 15 2.29 -36.59 6.88
N ARG A 16 2.18 -35.26 6.93
CA ARG A 16 1.07 -34.54 6.30
C ARG A 16 1.33 -34.46 4.80
N HIS A 17 0.34 -34.87 4.01
CA HIS A 17 0.46 -34.93 2.55
C HIS A 17 0.09 -33.60 1.85
N ALA A 18 -0.31 -32.58 2.61
CA ALA A 18 -0.63 -31.26 2.08
C ALA A 18 -0.29 -30.14 3.07
N GLU A 19 -0.03 -28.95 2.53
CA GLU A 19 0.29 -27.73 3.28
C GLU A 19 -0.90 -27.31 4.17
N ARG A 20 -0.61 -26.96 5.43
CA ARG A 20 -1.64 -26.46 6.34
C ARG A 20 -2.30 -25.20 5.77
N GLY A 21 -3.63 -25.16 5.83
CA GLY A 21 -4.46 -24.09 5.32
C GLY A 21 -4.75 -24.22 3.83
N ARG A 22 -4.22 -25.21 3.10
CA ARG A 22 -4.43 -25.36 1.66
C ARG A 22 -5.10 -26.69 1.35
N LEU A 23 -6.34 -26.62 0.89
CA LEU A 23 -7.02 -27.80 0.37
C LEU A 23 -6.59 -28.11 -1.06
N MET A 24 -5.76 -29.14 -1.23
CA MET A 24 -5.31 -29.58 -2.55
C MET A 24 -6.44 -30.29 -3.31
N ARG A 25 -6.60 -29.91 -4.57
CA ARG A 25 -7.59 -30.45 -5.48
C ARG A 25 -6.90 -30.92 -6.74
N ASP A 26 -7.38 -32.03 -7.26
CA ASP A 26 -7.12 -32.45 -8.62
C ASP A 26 -8.26 -31.91 -9.47
N GLU A 27 -7.93 -30.93 -10.32
CA GLU A 27 -8.91 -30.24 -11.17
C GLU A 27 -9.34 -31.10 -12.36
N GLU A 28 -8.48 -32.03 -12.83
CA GLU A 28 -8.80 -32.92 -13.95
C GLU A 28 -9.74 -34.04 -13.51
N ALA A 29 -9.47 -34.64 -12.34
CA ALA A 29 -10.29 -35.71 -11.78
C ALA A 29 -11.50 -35.20 -10.97
N ASP A 30 -11.62 -33.88 -10.74
CA ASP A 30 -12.54 -33.24 -9.79
C ASP A 30 -12.55 -33.95 -8.41
N THR A 31 -11.36 -34.10 -7.83
CA THR A 31 -11.20 -34.74 -6.52
C THR A 31 -10.43 -33.85 -5.54
N VAL A 32 -10.50 -34.23 -4.26
CA VAL A 32 -9.85 -33.52 -3.15
C VAL A 32 -8.90 -34.47 -2.44
N LEU A 33 -7.67 -34.03 -2.20
CA LEU A 33 -6.64 -34.84 -1.54
C LEU A 33 -6.79 -34.78 -0.01
N CYS A 34 -6.75 -35.95 0.63
CA CYS A 34 -6.72 -36.08 2.08
C CYS A 34 -5.34 -35.70 2.63
N HIS A 35 -5.28 -34.85 3.65
CA HIS A 35 -4.02 -34.42 4.27
C HIS A 35 -3.38 -35.52 5.15
N VAL A 36 -4.19 -36.48 5.61
CA VAL A 36 -3.75 -37.58 6.49
C VAL A 36 -3.13 -38.73 5.69
N CYS A 37 -3.75 -39.13 4.59
CA CYS A 37 -3.34 -40.32 3.82
C CYS A 37 -2.92 -40.04 2.37
N GLY A 38 -3.02 -38.79 1.90
CA GLY A 38 -2.59 -38.38 0.56
C GLY A 38 -3.48 -38.85 -0.59
N ARG A 39 -4.51 -39.66 -0.33
CA ARG A 39 -5.42 -40.19 -1.36
C ARG A 39 -6.45 -39.15 -1.82
N ALA A 40 -6.87 -39.26 -3.07
CA ALA A 40 -7.85 -38.37 -3.69
C ALA A 40 -9.29 -38.91 -3.56
N PHE A 41 -10.24 -38.04 -3.23
CA PHE A 41 -11.64 -38.42 -3.03
C PHE A 41 -12.61 -37.39 -3.60
N ARG A 42 -13.75 -37.85 -4.11
CA ARG A 42 -14.88 -36.98 -4.45
C ARG A 42 -15.62 -36.45 -3.22
N SER A 43 -15.61 -37.21 -2.12
CA SER A 43 -16.21 -36.82 -0.85
C SER A 43 -15.25 -37.09 0.31
N LEU A 44 -14.32 -36.16 0.52
CA LEU A 44 -13.36 -36.21 1.61
C LEU A 44 -14.06 -36.17 2.98
N GLY A 45 -15.16 -35.41 3.11
CA GLY A 45 -15.92 -35.32 4.37
C GLY A 45 -16.44 -36.67 4.90
N SER A 46 -16.77 -37.62 4.03
CA SER A 46 -17.13 -38.98 4.44
C SER A 46 -15.90 -39.81 4.79
N HIS A 47 -14.82 -39.64 4.03
CA HIS A 47 -13.58 -40.39 4.20
C HIS A 47 -12.87 -40.07 5.52
N VAL A 48 -12.86 -38.81 5.97
CA VAL A 48 -12.12 -38.40 7.19
C VAL A 48 -12.61 -39.11 8.47
N ARG A 49 -13.81 -39.69 8.45
CA ARG A 49 -14.30 -40.55 9.54
C ARG A 49 -13.48 -41.83 9.71
N ALA A 50 -12.90 -42.35 8.63
CA ALA A 50 -11.96 -43.47 8.69
C ALA A 50 -10.66 -43.10 9.44
N HIS A 51 -10.41 -41.81 9.63
CA HIS A 51 -9.32 -41.27 10.45
C HIS A 51 -9.78 -40.84 11.85
N GLY A 52 -11.03 -41.16 12.25
CA GLY A 52 -11.59 -40.74 13.54
C GLY A 52 -11.85 -39.24 13.65
N LEU A 53 -11.86 -38.50 12.53
CA LEU A 53 -12.10 -37.07 12.50
C LEU A 53 -13.49 -36.76 11.94
N THR A 54 -14.17 -35.81 12.57
CA THR A 54 -15.29 -35.11 11.94
C THR A 54 -14.78 -34.13 10.89
N ALA A 55 -15.67 -33.69 9.99
CA ALA A 55 -15.32 -32.66 9.01
C ALA A 55 -14.98 -31.30 9.65
N ALA A 56 -15.47 -31.02 10.87
CA ALA A 56 -15.14 -29.81 11.60
C ALA A 56 -13.72 -29.87 12.16
N GLU A 57 -13.40 -30.94 12.89
CA GLU A 57 -12.06 -31.19 13.45
C GLU A 57 -11.00 -31.25 12.35
N TYR A 58 -11.30 -31.91 11.23
CA TYR A 58 -10.40 -31.96 10.08
C TYR A 58 -10.06 -30.55 9.57
N ARG A 59 -11.05 -29.66 9.41
CA ARG A 59 -10.78 -28.30 8.94
C ARG A 59 -9.95 -27.51 9.93
N GLU A 60 -10.25 -27.64 11.22
CA GLU A 60 -9.51 -26.96 12.27
C GLU A 60 -8.05 -27.41 12.35
N GLU A 61 -7.82 -28.73 12.39
CA GLU A 61 -6.49 -29.32 12.45
C GLU A 61 -5.64 -28.87 11.25
N PHE A 62 -6.21 -28.95 10.05
CA PHE A 62 -5.54 -28.55 8.81
C PHE A 62 -5.67 -27.06 8.49
N GLY A 63 -6.20 -26.24 9.40
CA GLY A 63 -6.25 -24.78 9.25
C GLY A 63 -7.09 -24.27 8.08
N LEU A 64 -8.05 -25.06 7.61
CA LEU A 64 -9.00 -24.72 6.55
C LEU A 64 -10.12 -23.82 7.09
N LEU A 65 -10.77 -23.05 6.22
CA LEU A 65 -11.99 -22.31 6.56
C LEU A 65 -13.07 -23.28 7.04
N ARG A 66 -13.84 -22.89 8.07
CA ARG A 66 -14.96 -23.70 8.61
C ARG A 66 -15.99 -24.07 7.53
N THR A 67 -16.17 -23.19 6.55
CA THR A 67 -17.08 -23.37 5.40
C THR A 67 -16.44 -24.05 4.20
N ARG A 68 -15.14 -24.38 4.24
CA ARG A 68 -14.43 -25.01 3.12
C ARG A 68 -15.12 -26.34 2.76
N ALA A 69 -15.52 -26.45 1.49
CA ALA A 69 -16.12 -27.67 0.97
C ALA A 69 -15.05 -28.78 0.90
N LEU A 70 -15.32 -29.92 1.54
CA LEU A 70 -14.48 -31.13 1.51
C LEU A 70 -15.01 -32.13 0.47
N SER A 71 -15.46 -31.63 -0.66
CA SER A 71 -15.99 -32.43 -1.77
C SER A 71 -15.50 -31.88 -3.11
N ALA A 72 -15.57 -32.74 -4.11
CA ALA A 72 -15.56 -32.41 -5.53
C ALA A 72 -16.51 -31.23 -5.82
N ARG A 73 -16.14 -30.38 -6.78
CA ARG A 73 -16.93 -29.18 -7.14
C ARG A 73 -18.26 -29.58 -7.74
N ASP A 74 -18.27 -30.55 -8.64
CA ASP A 74 -19.51 -30.98 -9.30
C ASP A 74 -20.46 -31.62 -8.30
N LEU A 75 -19.92 -32.41 -7.35
CA LEU A 75 -20.74 -32.94 -6.26
C LEU A 75 -21.31 -31.84 -5.37
N SER A 76 -20.52 -30.80 -5.07
CA SER A 76 -20.99 -29.65 -4.29
C SER A 76 -22.07 -28.87 -5.03
N ARG A 77 -21.94 -28.69 -6.35
CA ARG A 77 -22.92 -28.01 -7.21
C ARG A 77 -24.21 -28.82 -7.31
N ALA A 78 -24.12 -30.11 -7.57
CA ALA A 78 -25.28 -31.01 -7.65
C ALA A 78 -26.07 -31.01 -6.34
N ARG A 79 -25.38 -31.08 -5.19
CA ARG A 79 -26.01 -30.98 -3.86
C ARG A 79 -26.72 -29.65 -3.66
N SER A 80 -26.08 -28.54 -4.00
CA SER A 80 -26.68 -27.21 -3.90
C SER A 80 -27.94 -27.07 -4.77
N THR A 81 -27.90 -27.55 -6.01
CA THR A 81 -29.07 -27.58 -6.90
C THR A 81 -30.21 -28.42 -6.33
N ALA A 82 -29.91 -29.64 -5.85
CA ALA A 82 -30.92 -30.49 -5.23
C ALA A 82 -31.54 -29.82 -3.97
N GLN A 83 -30.71 -29.19 -3.13
CA GLN A 83 -31.18 -28.47 -1.95
C GLN A 83 -32.08 -27.29 -2.30
N ARG A 84 -31.76 -26.56 -3.38
CA ARG A 84 -32.60 -25.47 -3.88
C ARG A 84 -33.96 -25.99 -4.35
N ILE A 85 -33.99 -27.09 -5.11
CA ILE A 85 -35.25 -27.72 -5.55
C ILE A 85 -36.11 -28.13 -4.35
N VAL A 86 -35.51 -28.75 -3.34
CA VAL A 86 -36.23 -29.15 -2.11
C VAL A 86 -36.76 -27.93 -1.35
N TYR A 87 -35.96 -26.87 -1.23
CA TYR A 87 -36.35 -25.62 -0.59
C TYR A 87 -37.55 -24.95 -1.30
N GLU A 88 -37.54 -24.94 -2.63
CA GLU A 88 -38.61 -24.37 -3.45
C GLU A 88 -39.89 -25.22 -3.37
N ALA A 89 -39.77 -26.55 -3.31
CA ALA A 89 -40.92 -27.45 -3.26
C ALA A 89 -41.60 -27.55 -1.88
N SER A 90 -40.86 -27.36 -0.78
CA SER A 90 -41.37 -27.65 0.57
C SER A 90 -41.61 -26.40 1.43
N ALA A 91 -42.87 -26.19 1.83
CA ALA A 91 -43.23 -25.14 2.78
C ALA A 91 -42.63 -25.38 4.17
N GLN A 92 -42.52 -26.64 4.60
CA GLN A 92 -41.92 -27.00 5.89
C GLN A 92 -40.44 -26.61 5.94
N VAL A 93 -39.68 -26.94 4.89
CA VAL A 93 -38.25 -26.58 4.81
C VAL A 93 -38.05 -25.06 4.85
N ARG A 94 -38.94 -24.29 4.21
CA ARG A 94 -38.91 -22.82 4.31
C ARG A 94 -39.23 -22.32 5.70
N ALA A 95 -40.20 -22.92 6.38
CA ALA A 95 -40.53 -22.59 7.76
C ALA A 95 -39.36 -22.89 8.71
N ASP A 96 -38.73 -24.05 8.57
CA ASP A 96 -37.57 -24.47 9.39
C ASP A 96 -36.37 -23.51 9.23
N LEU A 97 -36.19 -22.94 8.04
CA LEU A 97 -35.11 -22.00 7.73
C LEU A 97 -35.49 -20.52 7.95
N ALA A 98 -36.75 -20.22 8.28
CA ALA A 98 -37.26 -18.85 8.37
C ALA A 98 -36.48 -18.00 9.39
N VAL A 99 -36.12 -18.59 10.53
CA VAL A 99 -35.34 -17.92 11.59
C VAL A 99 -33.96 -17.50 11.06
N GLY A 100 -33.26 -18.39 10.36
CA GLY A 100 -31.97 -18.09 9.74
C GLY A 100 -32.08 -16.99 8.69
N HIS A 101 -33.15 -16.98 7.90
CA HIS A 101 -33.42 -15.92 6.93
C HIS A 101 -33.72 -14.57 7.60
N ALA A 102 -34.46 -14.54 8.70
CA ALA A 102 -34.72 -13.33 9.47
C ALA A 102 -33.41 -12.76 10.04
N MET A 103 -32.58 -13.61 10.66
CA MET A 103 -31.24 -13.24 11.14
C MET A 103 -30.31 -12.77 10.02
N ALA A 104 -30.47 -13.29 8.80
CA ALA A 104 -29.69 -12.83 7.65
C ALA A 104 -30.09 -11.39 7.27
N ARG A 105 -31.41 -11.12 7.24
CA ARG A 105 -31.98 -9.82 6.86
C ARG A 105 -31.67 -8.72 7.87
N ASP A 106 -31.71 -9.02 9.17
CA ASP A 106 -31.42 -8.05 10.24
C ASP A 106 -29.91 -7.90 10.57
N GLY A 107 -29.06 -8.59 9.82
CA GLY A 107 -27.61 -8.62 10.02
C GLY A 107 -27.13 -9.44 11.22
N GLY A 108 -28.02 -10.17 11.90
CA GLY A 108 -27.74 -11.08 13.01
C GLY A 108 -26.72 -12.15 12.65
N LEU A 109 -26.81 -12.75 11.45
CA LEU A 109 -25.80 -13.69 10.97
C LEU A 109 -24.41 -13.05 10.84
N SER A 110 -24.34 -11.79 10.40
CA SER A 110 -23.08 -11.07 10.29
C SER A 110 -22.48 -10.73 11.66
N ARG A 111 -23.33 -10.37 12.64
CA ARG A 111 -22.89 -10.15 14.04
C ARG A 111 -22.37 -11.45 14.65
N GLU A 112 -23.08 -12.55 14.43
CA GLU A 112 -22.69 -13.87 14.94
C GLU A 112 -21.40 -14.39 14.28
N ALA A 113 -21.26 -14.20 12.97
CA ALA A 113 -20.03 -14.54 12.25
C ALA A 113 -18.82 -13.73 12.77
N ARG A 114 -18.98 -12.43 13.05
CA ARG A 114 -17.94 -11.60 13.66
C ARG A 114 -17.59 -12.08 15.07
N ARG A 115 -18.60 -12.38 15.89
CA ARG A 115 -18.38 -12.92 17.26
C ARG A 115 -17.62 -14.24 17.22
N SER A 116 -18.05 -15.15 16.35
CA SER A 116 -17.37 -16.43 16.10
C SER A 116 -15.93 -16.24 15.62
N PHE A 117 -15.67 -15.22 14.79
CA PHE A 117 -14.31 -14.90 14.33
C PHE A 117 -13.42 -14.36 15.45
N VAL A 118 -13.95 -13.50 16.32
CA VAL A 118 -13.22 -12.99 17.49
C VAL A 118 -12.88 -14.10 18.47
N GLN A 119 -13.79 -15.05 18.69
CA GLN A 119 -13.58 -16.16 19.62
C GLN A 119 -12.68 -17.28 19.06
N GLY A 120 -12.86 -17.64 17.79
CA GLY A 120 -12.14 -18.76 17.16
C GLY A 120 -10.86 -18.39 16.42
N GLY A 121 -10.58 -17.10 16.26
CA GLY A 121 -9.45 -16.61 15.47
C GLY A 121 -9.59 -16.90 13.96
N ALA A 122 -8.62 -16.42 13.20
CA ALA A 122 -8.57 -16.66 11.75
C ALA A 122 -7.95 -18.02 11.42
N SER A 123 -8.55 -18.78 10.51
CA SER A 123 -7.92 -20.00 9.98
C SER A 123 -6.66 -19.64 9.18
N ALA A 124 -5.71 -20.58 9.07
CA ALA A 124 -4.50 -20.37 8.27
C ALA A 124 -4.83 -20.11 6.80
N GLU A 125 -5.87 -20.78 6.27
CA GLU A 125 -6.42 -20.53 4.94
C GLU A 125 -6.89 -19.08 4.78
N PHE A 126 -7.65 -18.55 5.74
CA PHE A 126 -8.13 -17.16 5.71
C PHE A 126 -6.99 -16.16 5.69
N VAL A 127 -6.00 -16.35 6.58
CA VAL A 127 -4.83 -15.46 6.68
C VAL A 127 -4.07 -15.44 5.35
N ARG A 128 -3.87 -16.62 4.73
CA ARG A 128 -3.22 -16.71 3.42
C ARG A 128 -4.03 -16.01 2.33
N GLU A 129 -5.30 -16.33 2.17
CA GLU A 129 -6.17 -15.70 1.14
C GLU A 129 -6.19 -14.17 1.30
N GLN A 130 -6.25 -13.68 2.54
CA GLN A 130 -6.19 -12.26 2.82
C GLN A 130 -4.83 -11.66 2.45
N ALA A 131 -3.72 -12.32 2.77
CA ALA A 131 -2.38 -11.87 2.41
C ALA A 131 -2.18 -11.84 0.90
N GLU A 132 -2.65 -12.86 0.17
CA GLU A 132 -2.62 -12.91 -1.30
C GLU A 132 -3.44 -11.76 -1.92
N ARG A 133 -4.64 -11.50 -1.38
CA ARG A 133 -5.50 -10.38 -1.81
C ARG A 133 -4.85 -9.02 -1.56
N LEU A 134 -4.21 -8.84 -0.40
CA LEU A 134 -3.47 -7.61 -0.11
C LEU A 134 -2.23 -7.47 -1.00
N ALA A 135 -1.54 -8.57 -1.28
CA ALA A 135 -0.39 -8.57 -2.17
C ALA A 135 -0.79 -8.23 -3.62
N SER A 136 -1.88 -8.79 -4.13
CA SER A 136 -2.40 -8.45 -5.46
C SER A 136 -2.83 -6.97 -5.52
N GLY A 137 -3.55 -6.48 -4.50
CA GLY A 137 -3.91 -5.07 -4.38
C GLY A 137 -2.69 -4.14 -4.40
N ARG A 138 -1.63 -4.48 -3.63
CA ARG A 138 -0.37 -3.73 -3.63
C ARG A 138 0.31 -3.73 -4.99
N ARG A 139 0.35 -4.88 -5.70
CA ARG A 139 0.91 -4.95 -7.07
C ARG A 139 0.15 -4.06 -8.05
N SER A 140 -1.18 -4.10 -8.02
CA SER A 140 -2.01 -3.24 -8.88
C SER A 140 -1.81 -1.76 -8.59
N GLN A 141 -1.74 -1.36 -7.32
CA GLN A 141 -1.48 0.02 -6.93
C GLN A 141 -0.07 0.49 -7.36
N ALA A 142 0.95 -0.37 -7.21
CA ALA A 142 2.30 -0.07 -7.65
C ALA A 142 2.38 0.12 -9.18
N ALA A 143 1.72 -0.74 -9.96
CA ALA A 143 1.63 -0.60 -11.41
C ALA A 143 0.93 0.71 -11.82
N ALA A 144 -0.17 1.06 -11.16
CA ALA A 144 -0.85 2.33 -11.40
C ALA A 144 -0.01 3.56 -11.02
N ALA A 145 0.80 3.47 -9.95
CA ALA A 145 1.74 4.52 -9.59
C ALA A 145 2.87 4.67 -10.63
N ALA A 146 3.43 3.56 -11.10
CA ALA A 146 4.45 3.56 -12.16
C ALA A 146 3.92 4.19 -13.47
N ALA A 147 2.72 3.79 -13.91
CA ALA A 147 2.08 4.35 -15.10
C ALA A 147 1.84 5.87 -14.97
N ARG A 148 1.44 6.35 -13.79
CA ARG A 148 1.28 7.80 -13.52
C ARG A 148 2.61 8.55 -13.60
N LEU A 149 3.67 7.98 -13.03
CA LEU A 149 5.02 8.56 -13.11
C LEU A 149 5.49 8.64 -14.57
N GLU A 150 5.35 7.57 -15.34
CA GLU A 150 5.74 7.57 -16.76
C GLU A 150 4.94 8.58 -17.58
N ALA A 151 3.62 8.66 -17.38
CA ALA A 151 2.79 9.66 -18.05
C ALA A 151 3.24 11.08 -17.69
N ARG A 152 3.60 11.32 -16.42
CA ARG A 152 4.11 12.61 -15.96
C ARG A 152 5.46 12.94 -16.60
N VAL A 153 6.38 12.00 -16.62
CA VAL A 153 7.69 12.11 -17.29
C VAL A 153 7.52 12.49 -18.76
N ARG A 154 6.65 11.80 -19.50
CA ARG A 154 6.34 12.12 -20.90
C ARG A 154 5.74 13.52 -21.05
N SER A 155 4.82 13.91 -20.17
CA SER A 155 4.22 15.25 -20.20
C SER A 155 5.22 16.40 -19.98
N LEU A 156 6.35 16.11 -19.32
CA LEU A 156 7.44 17.05 -19.10
C LEU A 156 8.47 17.05 -20.26
N GLY A 157 8.25 16.24 -21.31
CA GLY A 157 9.10 16.16 -22.49
C GLY A 157 10.33 15.26 -22.32
N TYR A 158 10.36 14.41 -21.30
CA TYR A 158 11.47 13.47 -21.10
C TYR A 158 11.12 12.08 -21.64
N PRO A 159 12.08 11.36 -22.24
CA PRO A 159 11.85 10.02 -22.81
C PRO A 159 11.65 8.95 -21.74
N ASP A 160 12.32 9.08 -20.61
CA ASP A 160 12.24 8.15 -19.48
C ASP A 160 12.51 8.84 -18.14
N THR A 161 12.26 8.11 -17.05
CA THR A 161 12.41 8.60 -15.68
C THR A 161 13.85 9.03 -15.38
N ALA A 162 14.85 8.35 -15.91
CA ALA A 162 16.25 8.67 -15.64
C ALA A 162 16.67 9.98 -16.34
N ALA A 163 16.21 10.19 -17.57
CA ALA A 163 16.36 11.44 -18.31
C ALA A 163 15.65 12.59 -17.60
N ALA A 164 14.44 12.37 -17.07
CA ALA A 164 13.73 13.37 -16.30
C ALA A 164 14.46 13.74 -15.00
N VAL A 165 14.92 12.75 -14.24
CA VAL A 165 15.68 12.98 -13.01
C VAL A 165 16.98 13.76 -13.30
N ARG A 166 17.77 13.35 -14.30
CA ARG A 166 18.99 14.09 -14.68
C ARG A 166 18.68 15.50 -15.19
N GLY A 167 17.70 15.64 -16.07
CA GLY A 167 17.30 16.92 -16.64
C GLY A 167 16.83 17.91 -15.58
N LEU A 168 15.98 17.46 -14.65
CA LEU A 168 15.42 18.33 -13.61
C LEU A 168 16.40 18.57 -12.46
N TYR A 169 16.98 17.50 -11.92
CA TYR A 169 17.80 17.60 -10.71
C TYR A 169 19.22 18.06 -11.02
N VAL A 170 19.87 17.50 -12.04
CA VAL A 170 21.28 17.80 -12.35
C VAL A 170 21.39 19.03 -13.23
N VAL A 171 20.73 19.04 -14.39
CA VAL A 171 20.88 20.09 -15.40
C VAL A 171 20.13 21.37 -15.02
N ALA A 172 18.83 21.27 -14.72
CA ALA A 172 18.04 22.41 -14.25
C ALA A 172 18.29 22.74 -12.78
N GLU A 173 19.12 21.94 -12.09
CA GLU A 173 19.59 22.18 -10.75
C GLU A 173 18.48 22.32 -9.68
N LEU A 174 17.30 21.75 -9.94
CA LEU A 174 16.19 21.82 -9.00
C LEU A 174 16.52 21.12 -7.68
N SER A 175 15.84 21.53 -6.61
CA SER A 175 15.93 20.84 -5.32
C SER A 175 15.27 19.47 -5.40
N MET A 176 15.63 18.55 -4.48
CA MET A 176 15.01 17.22 -4.42
C MET A 176 13.48 17.32 -4.30
N GLU A 177 12.99 18.24 -3.48
CA GLU A 177 11.56 18.49 -3.29
C GLU A 177 10.91 19.06 -4.55
N ALA A 178 11.55 20.02 -5.23
CA ALA A 178 11.03 20.58 -6.47
C ALA A 178 10.99 19.54 -7.59
N THR A 179 12.01 18.68 -7.69
CA THR A 179 12.00 17.57 -8.64
C THR A 179 10.93 16.53 -8.31
N ALA A 180 10.79 16.14 -7.03
CA ALA A 180 9.74 15.21 -6.60
C ALA A 180 8.34 15.76 -6.91
N ARG A 181 8.10 17.05 -6.63
CA ARG A 181 6.86 17.74 -6.97
C ARG A 181 6.62 17.80 -8.47
N ALA A 182 7.65 18.08 -9.27
CA ALA A 182 7.54 18.09 -10.73
C ALA A 182 7.14 16.71 -11.27
N LEU A 183 7.73 15.63 -10.73
CA LEU A 183 7.43 14.25 -11.10
C LEU A 183 6.13 13.70 -10.47
N GLY A 184 5.51 14.43 -9.54
CA GLY A 184 4.28 14.00 -8.86
C GLY A 184 4.48 12.83 -7.90
N ILE A 185 5.67 12.72 -7.29
CA ILE A 185 6.06 11.63 -6.38
C ILE A 185 6.46 12.14 -5.00
N GLY A 186 6.52 11.22 -4.02
CA GLY A 186 7.03 11.52 -2.69
C GLY A 186 8.57 11.63 -2.63
N ASN A 187 9.08 12.28 -1.58
CA ASN A 187 10.52 12.48 -1.38
C ASN A 187 11.30 11.17 -1.24
N ASP A 188 10.72 10.15 -0.59
CA ASP A 188 11.38 8.85 -0.43
C ASP A 188 11.52 8.11 -1.76
N GLN A 189 10.48 8.18 -2.59
CA GLN A 189 10.52 7.65 -3.94
C GLN A 189 11.55 8.39 -4.80
N MET A 190 11.67 9.71 -4.65
CA MET A 190 12.71 10.49 -5.32
C MET A 190 14.12 10.06 -4.89
N ARG A 191 14.37 9.79 -3.60
CA ARG A 191 15.67 9.26 -3.13
C ARG A 191 15.97 7.89 -3.73
N GLN A 192 15.00 7.00 -3.78
CA GLN A 192 15.14 5.70 -4.42
C GLN A 192 15.49 5.86 -5.91
N LEU A 193 14.79 6.74 -6.63
CA LEU A 193 15.09 7.02 -8.05
C LEU A 193 16.49 7.58 -8.25
N LEU A 194 16.97 8.49 -7.40
CA LEU A 194 18.35 8.98 -7.49
C LEU A 194 19.37 7.84 -7.35
N GLY A 195 19.13 6.89 -6.44
CA GLY A 195 19.94 5.68 -6.29
C GLY A 195 19.90 4.80 -7.54
N THR A 196 18.71 4.47 -8.04
CA THR A 196 18.52 3.64 -9.24
C THR A 196 19.12 4.28 -10.49
N CYS A 197 19.03 5.61 -10.62
CA CYS A 197 19.59 6.36 -11.74
C CYS A 197 21.08 6.72 -11.56
N GLN A 198 21.71 6.26 -10.47
CA GLN A 198 23.11 6.53 -10.11
C GLN A 198 23.44 8.04 -10.07
N VAL A 199 22.48 8.86 -9.67
CA VAL A 199 22.66 10.30 -9.51
C VAL A 199 23.05 10.58 -8.05
N ARG A 200 24.22 11.21 -7.86
CA ARG A 200 24.68 11.61 -6.52
C ARG A 200 23.64 12.52 -5.85
N VAL A 201 23.23 12.15 -4.64
CA VAL A 201 22.44 13.02 -3.78
C VAL A 201 23.33 14.15 -3.27
N ARG A 202 22.93 15.41 -3.48
CA ARG A 202 23.63 16.57 -2.92
C ARG A 202 23.67 16.48 -1.40
N ALA A 203 24.81 16.84 -0.80
CA ALA A 203 24.96 16.83 0.64
C ALA A 203 24.03 17.85 1.30
N VAL A 204 23.68 17.62 2.58
CA VAL A 204 22.95 18.61 3.37
C VAL A 204 23.77 19.90 3.42
N GLY A 205 23.14 21.02 3.06
CA GLY A 205 23.79 22.34 2.96
C GLY A 205 24.40 22.68 1.59
N GLU A 206 24.56 21.69 0.71
CA GLU A 206 25.05 21.89 -0.66
C GLU A 206 23.94 22.50 -1.54
N ASN A 207 23.95 23.83 -1.67
CA ASN A 207 22.95 24.55 -2.48
C ASN A 207 23.37 24.60 -3.94
N SER A 208 22.51 24.13 -4.85
CA SER A 208 22.69 24.35 -6.28
C SER A 208 22.65 25.85 -6.63
N PRO A 209 23.33 26.30 -7.70
CA PRO A 209 23.16 27.66 -8.22
C PRO A 209 21.70 28.07 -8.41
N ALA A 210 20.84 27.18 -8.94
CA ALA A 210 19.39 27.44 -8.99
C ALA A 210 18.76 27.63 -7.61
N GLY A 211 19.10 26.78 -6.63
CA GLY A 211 18.64 26.93 -5.24
C GLY A 211 19.11 28.23 -4.59
N ARG A 212 20.34 28.66 -4.88
CA ARG A 212 20.87 29.96 -4.43
C ARG A 212 20.06 31.10 -5.04
N ARG A 213 19.79 31.08 -6.35
CA ARG A 213 18.94 32.08 -7.04
C ARG A 213 17.53 32.13 -6.46
N ALA A 214 16.89 30.98 -6.24
CA ALA A 214 15.55 30.92 -5.66
C ALA A 214 15.50 31.50 -4.24
N ARG A 215 16.50 31.21 -3.39
CA ARG A 215 16.59 31.78 -2.04
C ARG A 215 16.82 33.29 -2.07
N VAL A 216 17.64 33.78 -3.00
CA VAL A 216 17.83 35.21 -3.22
C VAL A 216 16.49 35.86 -3.60
N ALA A 217 15.75 35.30 -4.56
CA ALA A 217 14.45 35.82 -4.98
C ALA A 217 13.41 35.81 -3.85
N LEU A 218 13.34 34.75 -3.03
CA LEU A 218 12.47 34.71 -1.86
C LEU A 218 12.86 35.77 -0.82
N ASN A 219 14.16 35.98 -0.61
CA ASN A 219 14.62 37.01 0.30
C ASN A 219 14.30 38.42 -0.19
N ASP A 220 14.43 38.65 -1.49
CA ASP A 220 14.07 39.89 -2.16
C ASP A 220 12.57 40.16 -2.05
N LEU A 221 11.73 39.16 -2.31
CA LEU A 221 10.26 39.25 -2.16
C LEU A 221 9.85 39.57 -0.72
N ALA A 222 10.42 38.87 0.27
CA ALA A 222 10.11 39.13 1.67
C ALA A 222 10.53 40.54 2.11
N ALA A 223 11.65 41.06 1.58
CA ALA A 223 12.08 42.43 1.84
C ALA A 223 11.15 43.45 1.16
N ALA A 224 10.74 43.21 -0.10
CA ALA A 224 9.73 44.00 -0.82
C ALA A 224 8.42 44.11 -0.04
N GLN A 225 7.86 42.98 0.41
CA GLN A 225 6.63 42.94 1.20
C GLN A 225 6.74 43.76 2.48
N ARG A 226 7.88 43.70 3.17
CA ARG A 226 8.10 44.42 4.43
C ARG A 226 8.01 45.94 4.27
N VAL A 227 8.49 46.47 3.14
CA VAL A 227 8.51 47.92 2.87
C VAL A 227 7.35 48.36 1.97
N GLY A 228 6.43 47.47 1.63
CA GLY A 228 5.30 47.77 0.74
C GLY A 228 5.70 48.02 -0.72
N ALA A 229 6.87 47.56 -1.15
CA ALA A 229 7.35 47.74 -2.52
C ALA A 229 7.01 46.54 -3.41
N GLN A 230 6.81 46.79 -4.71
CA GLN A 230 6.66 45.73 -5.72
C GLN A 230 8.02 45.18 -6.19
N ASP A 231 9.02 46.05 -6.29
CA ASP A 231 10.41 45.68 -6.59
C ASP A 231 11.34 46.31 -5.56
N ILE A 232 11.98 45.45 -4.78
CA ILE A 232 12.87 45.87 -3.70
C ILE A 232 14.12 46.58 -4.22
N VAL A 233 14.62 46.23 -5.40
CA VAL A 233 15.86 46.81 -5.95
C VAL A 233 15.60 48.24 -6.40
N SER A 234 14.49 48.46 -7.14
CA SER A 234 14.07 49.80 -7.55
C SER A 234 13.79 50.70 -6.35
N TRP A 235 13.06 50.20 -5.35
CA TRP A 235 12.79 50.94 -4.10
C TRP A 235 14.08 51.37 -3.39
N MET A 236 15.08 50.48 -3.27
CA MET A 236 16.35 50.84 -2.63
C MET A 236 17.12 51.91 -3.40
N ARG A 237 17.13 51.84 -4.74
CA ARG A 237 17.83 52.82 -5.58
C ARG A 237 17.21 54.20 -5.48
N GLU A 238 15.88 54.27 -5.50
CA GLU A 238 15.13 55.51 -5.28
C GLU A 238 15.42 56.11 -3.90
N ARG A 239 15.39 55.29 -2.84
CA ARG A 239 15.70 55.77 -1.49
C ARG A 239 17.16 56.21 -1.37
N ARG A 240 18.09 55.55 -2.07
CA ARG A 240 19.50 55.99 -2.16
C ARG A 240 19.64 57.34 -2.86
N SER A 241 18.90 57.62 -3.93
CA SER A 241 18.95 58.93 -4.61
C SER A 241 18.32 60.05 -3.78
N GLN A 242 17.42 59.71 -2.86
CA GLN A 242 16.87 60.62 -1.84
C GLN A 242 17.79 60.81 -0.61
N GLY A 243 18.99 60.22 -0.61
CA GLY A 243 19.98 60.40 0.45
C GLY A 243 19.96 59.35 1.57
N ALA A 244 19.13 58.29 1.49
CA ALA A 244 19.11 57.25 2.51
C ALA A 244 20.46 56.52 2.63
N THR A 245 20.90 56.29 3.85
CA THR A 245 22.12 55.54 4.18
C THR A 245 21.89 54.02 4.04
N LEU A 246 22.98 53.26 3.91
CA LEU A 246 22.89 51.79 3.86
C LEU A 246 22.31 51.20 5.16
N ALA A 247 22.55 51.85 6.30
CA ALA A 247 22.05 51.43 7.60
C ALA A 247 20.51 51.60 7.70
N GLU A 248 19.97 52.73 7.22
CA GLU A 248 18.53 52.96 7.20
C GLU A 248 17.81 51.96 6.28
N LEU A 249 18.36 51.68 5.10
CA LEU A 249 17.80 50.68 4.19
C LEU A 249 17.85 49.27 4.78
N ALA A 250 18.94 48.91 5.44
CA ALA A 250 19.09 47.64 6.14
C ALA A 250 18.03 47.50 7.25
N ALA A 251 17.81 48.55 8.04
CA ALA A 251 16.80 48.58 9.09
C ALA A 251 15.37 48.44 8.52
N CYS A 252 15.01 49.21 7.50
CA CYS A 252 13.67 49.16 6.88
C CYS A 252 13.37 47.78 6.27
N THR A 253 14.37 47.16 5.62
CA THR A 253 14.19 45.87 4.94
C THR A 253 14.36 44.66 5.86
N GLY A 254 14.89 44.85 7.07
CA GLY A 254 15.25 43.77 7.98
C GLY A 254 16.38 42.88 7.43
N ARG A 255 17.30 43.46 6.64
CA ARG A 255 18.40 42.75 5.99
C ARG A 255 19.76 43.34 6.38
N SER A 256 20.84 42.62 6.11
CA SER A 256 22.19 43.07 6.44
C SER A 256 22.70 44.14 5.46
N ILE A 257 23.60 45.00 5.93
CA ILE A 257 24.26 46.03 5.09
C ILE A 257 24.91 45.43 3.83
N PRO A 258 25.67 44.30 3.89
CA PRO A 258 26.22 43.69 2.68
C PRO A 258 25.16 43.27 1.64
N TRP A 259 24.00 42.81 2.09
CA TRP A 259 22.90 42.41 1.21
C TRP A 259 22.26 43.63 0.52
N VAL A 260 22.13 44.75 1.22
CA VAL A 260 21.68 46.03 0.64
C VAL A 260 22.70 46.55 -0.37
N MET A 261 23.97 46.58 0.04
CA MET A 261 25.08 47.06 -0.77
C MET A 261 25.17 46.33 -2.11
N SER A 262 24.96 45.01 -2.15
CA SER A 262 25.02 44.23 -3.40
C SER A 262 23.90 44.56 -4.39
N ARG A 263 22.81 45.21 -3.95
CA ARG A 263 21.63 45.55 -4.77
C ARG A 263 21.60 47.02 -5.19
N THR A 264 22.24 47.89 -4.41
CA THR A 264 22.34 49.32 -4.69
C THR A 264 23.55 49.70 -5.54
N ARG A 265 24.53 48.79 -5.71
CA ARG A 265 25.71 49.07 -6.55
C ARG A 265 25.28 49.22 -8.01
N PRO A 266 25.72 50.27 -8.73
CA PRO A 266 25.52 50.33 -10.18
C PRO A 266 26.18 49.12 -10.84
N PRO A 267 25.62 48.59 -11.94
CA PRO A 267 26.28 47.53 -12.69
C PRO A 267 27.68 48.01 -13.10
N ALA A 268 28.69 47.15 -12.94
CA ALA A 268 30.04 47.49 -13.38
C ALA A 268 29.98 47.85 -14.87
N THR A 269 30.35 49.07 -15.22
CA THR A 269 30.57 49.45 -16.62
C THR A 269 31.69 48.58 -17.15
N VAL A 270 31.35 47.60 -17.99
CA VAL A 270 32.32 46.82 -18.74
C VAL A 270 33.07 47.80 -19.63
N GLY A 271 34.33 48.07 -19.29
CA GLY A 271 35.20 48.91 -20.10
C GLY A 271 35.27 48.35 -21.51
N ARG A 272 35.01 49.22 -22.50
CA ARG A 272 35.31 48.96 -23.90
C ARG A 272 36.81 48.89 -24.13
#